data_AF-A0AA46TWJ1-F1
#
_entry.id   AF-A0AA46TWJ1-F1
#
_cell.length_a   1.000
_cell.length_b   1.000
_cell.length_c   1.000
_cell.angle_alpha   90.00
_cell.angle_beta   90.00
_cell.angle_gamma   90.00
#
_symmetry.space_group_name_H-M   'P 1'
#
loop_
_entity.id
_entity.type
_entity.pdbx_description
1 polymer ?
#
loop_
_entity_poly.entity_id
_entity_poly.type
_entity_poly.pdbx_seq_one_letter_code
_entity_poly.pdbx_strand_id
1 'polypeptide(L)'
;MARPLKQGLDYFPLDINFLKDIKIRKIKRACGPATVEVLLCLLCNIYQDTGYYFDWDEDTIFLVADEVGIEESLVKEIVNKAVQVGFFNKEKFEKYNILTSRGIQSRYQEAAKKRKKIVISDIYLIKEEFPENKPSNNSNSESDNPINSHDNQQSKVKESKVNKSKENSSSDDSNFDRLIKFYEGNFGSISPLIYDDLKYSVLDYGFDLTLEAMKRAVRQSKTFKSALNILSYWDKNGVKTLEDAMAESAAFERNKSKSPNIKSQPRAGKKVPDWSDEAKLIRAGIDTTEMSQNEMYRLVREKGLINE
;
A
#
# COMPACT_ATOMS: atom_id res chain seq x y z
N MET A 1 -20.42 -23.42 30.13
CA MET A 1 -20.10 -22.44 31.19
C MET A 1 -20.13 -21.03 30.56
N ALA A 2 -20.59 -20.03 31.31
CA ALA A 2 -21.34 -18.85 30.83
C ALA A 2 -20.50 -17.72 30.16
N ARG A 3 -20.94 -17.23 28.97
CA ARG A 3 -20.91 -15.79 28.62
C ARG A 3 -22.30 -15.26 28.17
N PRO A 4 -23.20 -14.94 29.10
CA PRO A 4 -24.32 -14.01 28.93
C PRO A 4 -24.04 -12.71 29.73
N LEU A 5 -24.45 -11.48 29.37
CA LEU A 5 -25.23 -10.92 28.25
C LEU A 5 -24.47 -9.71 27.65
N LYS A 6 -24.73 -9.39 26.38
CA LYS A 6 -24.39 -8.10 25.75
C LYS A 6 -25.69 -7.31 25.57
N GLN A 7 -25.76 -6.06 26.04
CA GLN A 7 -27.01 -5.29 26.14
C GLN A 7 -27.03 -4.02 25.23
N GLY A 8 -26.24 -4.02 24.15
CA GLY A 8 -25.88 -2.85 23.31
C GLY A 8 -24.38 -2.54 23.44
N LEU A 9 -23.66 -1.78 22.62
CA LEU A 9 -23.77 -1.22 21.26
C LEU A 9 -22.58 -1.78 20.46
N ASP A 10 -22.69 -1.90 19.14
CA ASP A 10 -21.56 -2.32 18.28
C ASP A 10 -21.05 -1.24 17.32
N TYR A 11 -21.80 -0.16 17.06
CA TYR A 11 -21.31 1.21 16.98
C TYR A 11 -22.47 2.22 16.83
N PHE A 12 -22.26 3.42 17.39
CA PHE A 12 -22.96 4.70 17.15
C PHE A 12 -21.99 5.79 17.62
N PRO A 13 -21.36 6.52 16.69
CA PRO A 13 -21.45 7.97 16.84
C PRO A 13 -21.68 8.64 15.48
N LEU A 14 -22.90 9.19 15.31
CA LEU A 14 -23.30 10.05 14.20
C LEU A 14 -23.41 11.49 14.69
N ASP A 15 -22.98 12.45 13.88
CA ASP A 15 -23.15 13.87 14.18
C ASP A 15 -24.65 14.21 14.38
N ILE A 16 -25.00 14.75 15.54
CA ILE A 16 -26.38 15.16 15.88
C ILE A 16 -26.93 16.22 14.93
N ASN A 17 -26.05 16.95 14.24
CA ASN A 17 -26.41 17.95 13.25
C ASN A 17 -26.44 17.40 11.82
N PHE A 18 -26.11 16.12 11.59
CA PHE A 18 -26.10 15.52 10.25
C PHE A 18 -27.41 15.80 9.49
N LEU A 19 -28.56 15.44 10.07
CA LEU A 19 -29.86 15.66 9.43
C LEU A 19 -30.28 17.14 9.36
N LYS A 20 -29.64 18.00 10.16
CA LYS A 20 -29.90 19.45 10.21
C LYS A 20 -28.99 20.24 9.26
N ASP A 21 -27.91 19.62 8.77
CA ASP A 21 -26.95 20.25 7.86
C ASP A 21 -27.68 20.80 6.64
N ILE A 22 -27.41 22.07 6.33
CA ILE A 22 -28.06 22.76 5.22
C ILE A 22 -27.76 22.11 3.86
N LYS A 23 -26.60 21.48 3.70
CA LYS A 23 -26.24 20.75 2.48
C LYS A 23 -27.13 19.51 2.33
N ILE A 24 -27.25 18.70 3.38
CA ILE A 24 -28.10 17.50 3.39
C ILE A 24 -29.55 17.88 3.15
N ARG A 25 -30.04 18.93 3.79
CA ARG A 25 -31.40 19.45 3.57
C ARG A 25 -31.64 19.93 2.13
N LYS A 26 -30.65 20.59 1.52
CA LYS A 26 -30.74 21.04 0.11
C LYS A 26 -30.81 19.85 -0.85
N ILE A 27 -30.02 18.81 -0.63
CA ILE A 27 -30.04 17.59 -1.44
C ILE A 27 -31.39 16.88 -1.23
N LYS A 28 -31.80 16.65 0.02
CA LYS A 28 -33.08 16.01 0.36
C LYS A 28 -34.29 16.74 -0.22
N ARG A 29 -34.26 18.07 -0.26
CA ARG A 29 -35.31 18.88 -0.87
C ARG A 29 -35.40 18.67 -2.39
N ALA A 30 -34.29 18.39 -3.06
CA ALA A 30 -34.22 18.20 -4.51
C ALA A 30 -34.50 16.76 -4.93
N CYS A 31 -33.93 15.78 -4.22
CA CYS A 31 -33.92 14.36 -4.62
C CYS A 31 -34.82 13.47 -3.75
N GLY A 32 -35.51 14.04 -2.75
CA GLY A 32 -36.43 13.30 -1.91
C GLY A 32 -35.77 12.60 -0.71
N PRO A 33 -36.56 11.80 0.05
CA PRO A 33 -36.17 11.28 1.35
C PRO A 33 -35.03 10.25 1.31
N ALA A 34 -34.93 9.46 0.24
CA ALA A 34 -33.88 8.45 0.03
C ALA A 34 -32.46 9.02 0.12
N THR A 35 -32.30 10.33 -0.13
CA THR A 35 -31.04 11.07 0.05
C THR A 35 -30.31 10.72 1.33
N VAL A 36 -31.03 10.61 2.46
CA VAL A 36 -30.39 10.41 3.76
C VAL A 36 -29.69 9.06 3.81
N GLU A 37 -30.36 8.02 3.33
CA GLU A 37 -29.86 6.64 3.34
C GLU A 37 -28.69 6.48 2.36
N VAL A 38 -28.82 7.03 1.14
CA VAL A 38 -27.74 7.04 0.14
C VAL A 38 -26.48 7.72 0.68
N LEU A 39 -26.62 8.90 1.30
CA LEU A 39 -25.45 9.62 1.84
C LEU A 39 -24.82 8.87 3.02
N LEU A 40 -25.62 8.18 3.85
CA LEU A 40 -25.09 7.35 4.93
C LEU A 40 -24.35 6.12 4.39
N CYS A 41 -24.93 5.40 3.43
CA CYS A 41 -24.30 4.28 2.71
C CYS A 41 -22.95 4.70 2.09
N LEU A 42 -22.92 5.81 1.36
CA LEU A 42 -21.68 6.33 0.77
C LEU A 42 -20.64 6.69 1.82
N LEU A 43 -21.04 7.32 2.94
CA LEU A 43 -20.12 7.60 4.04
C LEU A 43 -19.57 6.31 4.67
N CYS A 44 -20.41 5.29 4.83
CA CYS A 44 -19.98 3.97 5.30
C CYS A 44 -18.93 3.38 4.35
N ASN A 45 -19.20 3.36 3.04
CA ASN A 45 -18.28 2.83 2.03
C ASN A 45 -16.94 3.58 2.05
N ILE A 46 -16.97 4.91 2.12
CA ILE A 46 -15.76 5.74 2.22
C ILE A 46 -14.92 5.37 3.45
N TYR A 47 -15.54 5.28 4.64
CA TYR A 47 -14.78 5.02 5.87
C TYR A 47 -14.36 3.55 6.04
N GLN A 48 -15.07 2.62 5.41
CA GLN A 48 -14.78 1.18 5.44
C GLN A 48 -13.64 0.80 4.51
N ASP A 49 -13.61 1.37 3.31
CA ASP A 49 -12.67 0.98 2.27
C ASP A 49 -11.33 1.72 2.41
N THR A 50 -11.16 2.86 1.75
CA THR A 50 -9.90 3.65 1.84
C THR A 50 -9.80 4.48 3.13
N GLY A 51 -10.95 4.81 3.71
CA GLY A 51 -11.08 5.65 4.89
C GLY A 51 -11.32 7.13 4.61
N TYR A 52 -10.85 7.68 3.49
CA TYR A 52 -10.85 9.13 3.25
C TYR A 52 -11.34 9.57 1.88
N TYR A 53 -11.51 8.64 0.95
CA TYR A 53 -12.21 8.83 -0.32
C TYR A 53 -12.89 7.53 -0.75
N PHE A 54 -13.63 7.55 -1.85
CA PHE A 54 -14.16 6.36 -2.47
C PHE A 54 -14.21 6.59 -3.98
N ASP A 55 -13.91 5.58 -4.77
CA ASP A 55 -13.98 5.68 -6.23
C ASP A 55 -15.45 5.76 -6.67
N TRP A 56 -15.73 6.56 -7.69
CA TRP A 56 -17.10 6.79 -8.19
C TRP A 56 -17.26 6.21 -9.59
N ASP A 57 -17.53 4.91 -9.69
CA ASP A 57 -17.71 4.19 -10.95
C ASP A 57 -19.12 3.59 -11.10
N GLU A 58 -19.38 2.94 -12.24
CA GLU A 58 -20.68 2.32 -12.53
C GLU A 58 -21.01 1.20 -11.53
N ASP A 59 -20.01 0.43 -11.11
CA ASP A 59 -20.17 -0.63 -10.12
C ASP A 59 -20.59 -0.06 -8.76
N THR A 60 -19.96 1.04 -8.32
CA THR A 60 -20.36 1.75 -7.08
C THR A 60 -21.81 2.21 -7.15
N ILE A 61 -22.24 2.75 -8.29
CA ILE A 61 -23.62 3.21 -8.47
C ILE A 61 -24.59 2.05 -8.34
N PHE A 62 -24.30 0.92 -9.00
CA PHE A 62 -25.11 -0.29 -8.93
C PHE A 62 -25.20 -0.82 -7.48
N LEU A 63 -24.06 -0.93 -6.78
CA LEU A 63 -24.03 -1.44 -5.39
C LEU A 63 -24.85 -0.57 -4.44
N VAL A 64 -24.75 0.75 -4.54
CA VAL A 64 -25.52 1.68 -3.69
C VAL A 64 -27.01 1.64 -4.05
N ALA A 65 -27.34 1.51 -5.34
CA ALA A 65 -28.72 1.39 -5.80
C ALA A 65 -29.38 0.10 -5.27
N ASP A 66 -28.67 -1.03 -5.35
CA ASP A 66 -29.12 -2.33 -4.87
C ASP A 66 -29.26 -2.35 -3.33
N GLU A 67 -28.28 -1.80 -2.60
CA GLU A 67 -28.30 -1.76 -1.14
C GLU A 67 -29.45 -0.91 -0.59
N VAL A 68 -29.74 0.23 -1.22
CA VAL A 68 -30.81 1.16 -0.78
C VAL A 68 -32.17 0.79 -1.39
N GLY A 69 -32.20 0.00 -2.47
CA GLY A 69 -33.43 -0.39 -3.17
C GLY A 69 -34.04 0.77 -3.98
N ILE A 70 -33.21 1.55 -4.68
CA ILE A 70 -33.64 2.66 -5.54
C ILE A 70 -33.02 2.54 -6.94
N GLU A 71 -33.49 3.35 -7.88
CA GLU A 71 -32.89 3.40 -9.22
C GLU A 71 -31.51 4.07 -9.21
N GLU A 72 -30.59 3.53 -10.02
CA GLU A 72 -29.26 4.12 -10.25
C GLU A 72 -29.31 5.58 -10.72
N SER A 73 -30.34 5.94 -11.49
CA SER A 73 -30.62 7.31 -11.94
C SER A 73 -30.70 8.27 -10.75
N LEU A 74 -31.46 7.89 -9.72
CA LEU A 74 -31.66 8.69 -8.51
C LEU A 74 -30.37 8.77 -7.68
N VAL A 75 -29.58 7.69 -7.60
CA VAL A 75 -28.27 7.72 -6.93
C VAL A 75 -27.36 8.75 -7.61
N LYS A 76 -27.27 8.71 -8.95
CA LYS A 76 -26.49 9.69 -9.73
C LYS A 76 -26.98 11.12 -9.49
N GLU A 77 -28.29 11.36 -9.47
CA GLU A 77 -28.87 12.68 -9.18
C GLU A 77 -28.50 13.18 -7.78
N ILE A 78 -28.60 12.32 -6.76
CA ILE A 78 -28.25 12.64 -5.37
C ILE A 78 -26.76 13.01 -5.28
N VAL A 79 -25.87 12.21 -5.86
CA VAL A 79 -24.43 12.46 -5.81
C VAL A 79 -24.05 13.73 -6.57
N ASN A 80 -24.60 13.94 -7.77
CA ASN A 80 -24.42 15.18 -8.52
C ASN A 80 -24.89 16.40 -7.70
N LYS A 81 -26.03 16.29 -7.02
CA LYS A 81 -26.51 17.37 -6.16
C LYS A 81 -25.61 17.57 -4.94
N ALA A 82 -25.08 16.49 -4.36
CA ALA A 82 -24.15 16.52 -3.24
C ALA A 82 -22.84 17.24 -3.61
N VAL A 83 -22.32 17.01 -4.81
CA VAL A 83 -21.16 17.75 -5.35
C VAL A 83 -21.51 19.23 -5.53
N GLN A 84 -22.66 19.55 -6.13
CA GLN A 84 -23.09 20.95 -6.36
C GLN A 84 -23.21 21.77 -5.06
N VAL A 85 -23.69 21.17 -3.97
CA VAL A 85 -23.83 21.87 -2.69
C VAL A 85 -22.56 21.84 -1.83
N GLY A 86 -21.48 21.25 -2.35
CA GLY A 86 -20.20 21.12 -1.66
C GLY A 86 -20.22 20.14 -0.49
N PHE A 87 -21.09 19.13 -0.54
CA PHE A 87 -21.01 17.98 0.37
C PHE A 87 -19.80 17.11 0.00
N PHE A 88 -19.63 16.83 -1.29
CA PHE A 88 -18.40 16.32 -1.88
C PHE A 88 -17.61 17.44 -2.55
N ASN A 89 -16.28 17.30 -2.60
CA ASN A 89 -15.41 18.25 -3.25
C ASN A 89 -15.52 18.11 -4.77
N LYS A 90 -15.92 19.20 -5.42
CA LYS A 90 -16.16 19.26 -6.86
C LYS A 90 -14.90 18.97 -7.69
N GLU A 91 -13.77 19.56 -7.33
CA GLU A 91 -12.52 19.39 -8.08
C GLU A 91 -12.04 17.94 -8.06
N LYS A 92 -12.12 17.28 -6.90
CA LYS A 92 -11.73 15.87 -6.78
C LYS A 92 -12.70 14.95 -7.54
N PHE A 93 -13.99 15.25 -7.47
CA PHE A 93 -15.00 14.53 -8.23
C PHE A 93 -14.77 14.64 -9.74
N GLU A 94 -14.58 15.85 -10.27
CA GLU A 94 -14.42 16.06 -11.71
C GLU A 94 -13.07 15.55 -12.24
N LYS A 95 -11.99 15.69 -11.46
CA LYS A 95 -10.64 15.34 -11.92
C LYS A 95 -10.30 13.87 -11.77
N TYR A 96 -10.73 13.24 -10.68
CA TYR A 96 -10.34 11.87 -10.33
C TYR A 96 -11.51 10.92 -10.25
N ASN A 97 -12.74 11.40 -10.40
CA ASN A 97 -13.95 10.60 -10.28
C ASN A 97 -14.03 9.90 -8.91
N ILE A 98 -13.82 10.68 -7.83
CA ILE A 98 -13.86 10.18 -6.45
C ILE A 98 -14.81 11.00 -5.57
N LEU A 99 -15.36 10.35 -4.56
CA LEU A 99 -16.14 10.96 -3.50
C LEU A 99 -15.26 11.24 -2.29
N THR A 100 -15.04 12.52 -2.01
CA THR A 100 -14.32 12.95 -0.81
C THR A 100 -14.72 14.36 -0.41
N SER A 101 -14.40 14.75 0.82
CA SER A 101 -14.57 16.13 1.28
C SER A 101 -13.59 16.41 2.40
N ARG A 102 -13.38 17.70 2.70
CA ARG A 102 -12.50 18.10 3.80
C ARG A 102 -12.94 17.47 5.12
N GLY A 103 -14.24 17.52 5.43
CA GLY A 103 -14.77 16.97 6.67
C GLY A 103 -14.56 15.46 6.77
N ILE A 104 -14.68 14.73 5.66
CA ILE A 104 -14.39 13.30 5.58
C ILE A 104 -12.91 13.03 5.87
N GLN A 105 -12.01 13.70 5.15
CA GLN A 105 -10.57 13.51 5.30
C GLN A 105 -10.08 13.85 6.71
N SER A 106 -10.53 14.97 7.28
CA SER A 106 -10.15 15.39 8.63
C SER A 106 -10.63 14.40 9.71
N ARG A 107 -11.88 13.93 9.62
CA ARG A 107 -12.41 12.93 10.58
C ARG A 107 -11.68 11.60 10.48
N TYR A 108 -11.40 11.14 9.27
CA TYR A 108 -10.62 9.91 9.09
C TYR A 108 -9.22 10.04 9.67
N GLN A 109 -8.50 11.11 9.31
CA GLN A 109 -7.17 11.37 9.84
C GLN A 109 -7.17 11.37 11.37
N GLU A 110 -8.15 12.07 11.98
CA GLU A 110 -8.31 12.10 13.43
C GLU A 110 -8.58 10.73 14.05
N ALA A 111 -9.52 9.96 13.50
CA ALA A 111 -9.81 8.61 13.94
C ALA A 111 -8.61 7.67 13.76
N ALA A 112 -7.80 7.93 12.75
CA ALA A 112 -6.66 7.11 12.39
C ALA A 112 -5.37 7.50 13.16
N LYS A 113 -5.22 8.72 13.71
CA LYS A 113 -4.00 9.23 14.42
C LYS A 113 -3.26 8.23 15.32
N LYS A 114 -3.96 7.30 15.97
CA LYS A 114 -3.39 6.28 16.89
C LYS A 114 -2.88 5.01 16.19
N ARG A 115 -3.10 4.86 14.88
CA ARG A 115 -2.70 3.69 14.08
C ARG A 115 -1.25 3.86 13.62
N LYS A 116 -0.44 2.79 13.70
CA LYS A 116 1.02 2.82 13.48
C LYS A 116 1.45 3.00 12.02
N LYS A 117 0.56 2.82 11.04
CA LYS A 117 0.86 2.94 9.61
C LYS A 117 -0.43 3.29 8.85
N ILE A 118 -0.55 4.54 8.41
CA ILE A 118 -1.62 4.98 7.52
C ILE A 118 -0.93 5.59 6.32
N VAL A 119 -1.21 5.04 5.15
CA VAL A 119 -0.76 5.62 3.88
C VAL A 119 -1.93 6.44 3.36
N ILE A 120 -1.75 7.76 3.26
CA ILE A 120 -2.73 8.66 2.66
C ILE A 120 -2.08 9.22 1.40
N SER A 121 -2.72 9.03 0.26
CA SER A 121 -2.25 9.57 -1.01
C SER A 121 -2.47 11.09 -1.08
N ASP A 122 -1.39 11.83 -1.25
CA ASP A 122 -1.39 13.30 -1.36
C ASP A 122 -2.22 13.82 -2.55
N ILE A 123 -2.36 12.99 -3.60
CA ILE A 123 -3.06 13.36 -4.84
C ILE A 123 -4.56 13.57 -4.59
N TYR A 124 -5.13 12.77 -3.70
CA TYR A 124 -6.55 12.82 -3.34
C TYR A 124 -6.81 13.76 -2.15
N LEU A 125 -5.77 14.22 -1.47
CA LEU A 125 -5.90 15.19 -0.38
C LEU A 125 -6.36 16.55 -0.90
N ILE A 126 -7.29 17.17 -0.18
CA ILE A 126 -7.72 18.54 -0.43
C ILE A 126 -6.75 19.45 0.33
N LYS A 127 -5.85 20.12 -0.41
CA LYS A 127 -4.86 21.04 0.16
C LYS A 127 -5.51 22.38 0.50
N GLU A 128 -5.05 23.04 1.57
CA GLU A 128 -5.40 24.43 1.83
C GLU A 128 -4.48 25.35 1.04
N GLU A 129 -5.05 26.11 0.10
CA GLU A 129 -4.43 27.36 -0.30
C GLU A 129 -4.76 28.40 0.77
N PHE A 130 -3.90 28.52 1.78
CA PHE A 130 -3.90 29.73 2.58
C PHE A 130 -3.24 30.83 1.74
N PRO A 131 -3.91 31.96 1.45
CA PRO A 131 -3.20 33.12 0.95
C PRO A 131 -2.23 33.58 2.03
N GLU A 132 -0.94 33.62 1.71
CA GLU A 132 0.11 34.16 2.57
C GLU A 132 -0.21 35.63 2.89
N ASN A 133 -0.64 35.88 4.12
CA ASN A 133 -0.51 37.18 4.78
C ASN A 133 -0.28 36.96 6.28
N LYS A 134 0.99 37.08 6.67
CA LYS A 134 1.54 37.09 8.05
C LYS A 134 0.93 38.23 8.90
N PRO A 135 1.00 38.19 10.25
CA PRO A 135 2.23 38.62 10.94
C PRO A 135 2.67 37.70 12.09
N SER A 136 3.98 37.71 12.32
CA SER A 136 4.61 37.36 13.60
C SER A 136 3.83 37.98 14.76
N ASN A 137 3.54 37.18 15.78
CA ASN A 137 3.68 37.66 17.14
C ASN A 137 4.12 36.52 18.05
N ASN A 138 5.32 36.71 18.60
CA ASN A 138 5.72 36.14 19.88
C ASN A 138 4.64 36.44 20.91
N SER A 139 4.21 35.42 21.64
CA SER A 139 3.82 35.55 23.04
C SER A 139 4.00 34.19 23.70
N ASN A 140 5.14 34.06 24.39
CA ASN A 140 5.22 33.20 25.57
C ASN A 140 4.13 33.66 26.55
N SER A 141 3.28 32.75 26.98
CA SER A 141 2.84 32.73 28.38
C SER A 141 2.50 31.31 28.76
N GLU A 142 3.36 30.76 29.60
CA GLU A 142 3.11 29.63 30.47
C GLU A 142 1.76 29.78 31.19
N SER A 143 0.97 28.71 31.24
CA SER A 143 0.23 28.37 32.45
C SER A 143 0.01 26.86 32.44
N ASP A 144 0.87 26.20 33.21
CA ASP A 144 0.64 24.87 33.73
C ASP A 144 -0.62 24.85 34.60
N ASN A 145 -1.54 23.94 34.31
CA ASN A 145 -2.03 23.00 35.33
C ASN A 145 -2.86 21.87 34.70
N PRO A 146 -2.48 20.61 34.88
CA PRO A 146 -3.30 19.46 34.53
C PRO A 146 -4.17 19.06 35.73
N ILE A 147 -5.50 19.09 35.59
CA ILE A 147 -6.38 18.41 36.54
C ILE A 147 -6.57 16.96 36.08
N ASN A 148 -5.85 16.14 36.84
CA ASN A 148 -5.94 14.72 37.09
C ASN A 148 -7.32 14.07 36.92
N SER A 149 -7.34 12.88 36.30
CA SER A 149 -8.12 11.75 36.79
C SER A 149 -7.40 10.44 36.45
N HIS A 150 -6.72 9.88 37.46
CA HIS A 150 -6.73 8.47 37.91
C HIS A 150 -7.08 7.41 36.84
N ASP A 151 -6.40 6.27 36.68
CA ASP A 151 -5.35 5.61 37.44
C ASP A 151 -4.98 4.37 36.61
N ASN A 152 -3.69 4.08 36.38
CA ASN A 152 -3.08 2.82 36.80
C ASN A 152 -1.58 2.83 36.49
N GLN A 153 -0.78 2.87 37.56
CA GLN A 153 0.67 2.68 37.60
C GLN A 153 0.98 1.21 37.26
N GLN A 154 2.11 0.83 36.63
CA GLN A 154 3.44 0.60 37.25
C GLN A 154 4.18 -0.33 36.24
N SER A 155 5.49 -0.33 35.93
CA SER A 155 6.70 0.40 36.32
C SER A 155 7.81 0.16 35.27
N LYS A 156 8.67 1.18 35.06
CA LYS A 156 10.14 1.22 34.86
C LYS A 156 10.85 -0.03 34.26
N VAL A 157 11.77 0.09 33.30
CA VAL A 157 13.16 0.57 33.53
C VAL A 157 13.90 0.85 32.19
N LYS A 158 14.58 2.03 32.16
CA LYS A 158 15.82 2.48 31.47
C LYS A 158 15.93 2.59 29.93
N GLU A 159 15.93 3.87 29.53
CA GLU A 159 16.91 4.59 28.71
C GLU A 159 17.78 3.86 27.67
N SER A 160 17.70 4.32 26.43
CA SER A 160 18.88 4.86 25.74
C SER A 160 18.49 5.86 24.65
N LYS A 161 18.83 7.13 24.89
CA LYS A 161 18.97 8.23 23.93
C LYS A 161 19.84 7.81 22.74
N VAL A 162 19.36 8.02 21.51
CA VAL A 162 20.24 8.35 20.37
C VAL A 162 19.57 9.42 19.53
N ASN A 163 20.17 10.62 19.58
CA ASN A 163 19.96 11.71 18.65
C ASN A 163 20.42 11.30 17.24
N LYS A 164 19.65 11.65 16.20
CA LYS A 164 20.16 12.05 14.88
C LYS A 164 19.03 12.82 14.18
N SER A 165 19.05 14.14 14.37
CA SER A 165 19.63 15.13 13.45
C SER A 165 18.61 15.55 12.40
N LYS A 166 17.96 16.67 12.72
CA LYS A 166 17.35 17.59 11.76
C LYS A 166 18.46 18.19 10.91
N GLU A 167 18.31 18.14 9.59
CA GLU A 167 18.94 19.10 8.68
C GLU A 167 18.03 19.32 7.45
N ASN A 168 18.03 20.58 6.99
CA ASN A 168 17.12 21.21 6.03
C ASN A 168 17.28 20.65 4.60
N SER A 169 16.34 20.78 3.67
CA SER A 169 16.11 22.01 2.91
C SER A 169 15.30 21.73 1.62
N SER A 170 14.65 22.77 1.12
CA SER A 170 13.91 22.95 -0.14
C SER A 170 14.61 22.53 -1.45
N SER A 171 15.11 21.29 -1.54
CA SER A 171 15.89 20.76 -2.68
C SER A 171 15.33 19.44 -3.25
N ASP A 172 14.43 18.76 -2.53
CA ASP A 172 14.00 17.38 -2.84
C ASP A 172 13.09 17.23 -4.06
N ASP A 173 12.25 18.23 -4.39
CA ASP A 173 11.38 18.15 -5.58
C ASP A 173 12.22 18.07 -6.87
N SER A 174 13.36 18.77 -6.93
CA SER A 174 14.26 18.72 -8.09
C SER A 174 15.02 17.40 -8.22
N ASN A 175 15.24 16.70 -7.09
CA ASN A 175 15.95 15.43 -7.04
C ASN A 175 15.03 14.28 -7.45
N PHE A 176 13.78 14.28 -7.01
CA PHE A 176 12.84 13.24 -7.41
C PHE A 176 12.52 13.31 -8.92
N ASP A 177 12.36 14.52 -9.48
CA ASP A 177 12.22 14.71 -10.93
C ASP A 177 13.43 14.18 -11.73
N ARG A 178 14.65 14.29 -11.19
CA ARG A 178 15.85 13.71 -11.81
C ARG A 178 15.81 12.18 -11.81
N LEU A 179 15.29 11.56 -10.75
CA LEU A 179 15.12 10.12 -10.67
C LEU A 179 14.05 9.61 -11.64
N ILE A 180 12.92 10.31 -11.75
CA ILE A 180 11.86 9.97 -12.72
C ILE A 180 12.41 10.04 -14.14
N LYS A 181 13.10 11.14 -14.50
CA LYS A 181 13.73 11.27 -15.83
C LYS A 181 14.77 10.18 -16.10
N PHE A 182 15.56 9.82 -15.08
CA PHE A 182 16.52 8.73 -15.20
C PHE A 182 15.83 7.37 -15.40
N TYR A 183 14.72 7.14 -14.70
CA TYR A 183 13.91 5.94 -14.85
C TYR A 183 13.36 5.83 -16.28
N GLU A 184 12.68 6.87 -16.75
CA GLU A 184 12.04 6.89 -18.07
C GLU A 184 13.05 6.69 -19.22
N GLY A 185 14.24 7.27 -19.10
CA GLY A 185 15.29 7.14 -20.10
C GLY A 185 15.96 5.76 -20.18
N ASN A 186 15.83 4.90 -19.17
CA ASN A 186 16.58 3.63 -19.10
C ASN A 186 15.70 2.38 -18.89
N PHE A 187 14.54 2.52 -18.25
CA PHE A 187 13.66 1.42 -17.85
C PHE A 187 12.28 1.49 -18.51
N GLY A 188 11.95 2.59 -19.19
CA GLY A 188 10.67 2.79 -19.89
C GLY A 188 9.65 3.59 -19.08
N SER A 189 8.38 3.57 -19.50
CA SER A 189 7.32 4.38 -18.90
C SER A 189 7.08 4.05 -17.43
N ILE A 190 6.86 5.08 -16.62
CA ILE A 190 6.60 4.91 -15.19
C ILE A 190 5.13 4.54 -14.97
N SER A 191 4.89 3.35 -14.45
CA SER A 191 3.58 2.94 -13.94
C SER A 191 3.35 3.55 -12.55
N PRO A 192 2.10 3.83 -12.13
CA PRO A 192 1.79 4.27 -10.77
C PRO A 192 2.46 3.39 -9.69
N LEU A 193 2.55 2.08 -9.91
CA LEU A 193 3.20 1.14 -8.98
C LEU A 193 4.71 1.40 -8.86
N ILE A 194 5.36 1.71 -9.99
CA ILE A 194 6.81 1.98 -10.00
C ILE A 194 7.12 3.36 -9.45
N TYR A 195 6.22 4.33 -9.67
CA TYR A 195 6.33 5.65 -9.06
C TYR A 195 6.34 5.54 -7.53
N ASP A 196 5.44 4.73 -6.98
CA ASP A 196 5.39 4.45 -5.55
C ASP A 196 6.66 3.72 -5.07
N ASP A 197 7.09 2.66 -5.76
CA ASP A 197 8.33 1.94 -5.42
C ASP A 197 9.55 2.87 -5.40
N LEU A 198 9.64 3.80 -6.35
CA LEU A 198 10.71 4.79 -6.44
C LEU A 198 10.61 5.82 -5.31
N LYS A 199 9.41 6.29 -4.99
CA LYS A 199 9.15 7.24 -3.90
C LYS A 199 9.51 6.61 -2.55
N TYR A 200 9.08 5.38 -2.28
CA TYR A 200 9.43 4.66 -1.05
C TYR A 200 10.93 4.39 -0.96
N SER A 201 11.58 4.04 -2.07
CA SER A 201 13.04 3.84 -2.10
C SER A 201 13.82 5.10 -1.70
N VAL A 202 13.39 6.27 -2.18
CA VAL A 202 14.01 7.55 -1.80
C VAL A 202 13.74 7.90 -0.33
N LEU A 203 12.55 7.60 0.18
CA LEU A 203 12.20 7.84 1.58
C LEU A 203 12.98 6.94 2.54
N ASP A 204 13.18 5.67 2.18
CA ASP A 204 13.82 4.68 3.06
C ASP A 204 15.35 4.73 2.97
N TYR A 205 15.92 4.92 1.76
CA TYR A 205 17.36 4.81 1.51
C TYR A 205 18.03 6.12 1.09
N GLY A 206 17.26 7.16 0.76
CA GLY A 206 17.77 8.44 0.25
C GLY A 206 17.95 8.47 -1.26
N PHE A 207 18.00 9.69 -1.82
CA PHE A 207 18.13 9.95 -3.26
C PHE A 207 19.40 9.34 -3.85
N ASP A 208 20.57 9.61 -3.26
CA ASP A 208 21.86 9.22 -3.81
C ASP A 208 22.02 7.70 -3.91
N LEU A 209 21.58 6.97 -2.88
CA LEU A 209 21.63 5.51 -2.83
C LEU A 209 20.68 4.91 -3.87
N THR A 210 19.46 5.45 -3.99
CA THR A 210 18.46 4.99 -4.96
C THR A 210 18.97 5.18 -6.39
N LEU A 211 19.55 6.34 -6.69
CA LEU A 211 20.11 6.64 -8.01
C LEU A 211 21.28 5.72 -8.37
N GLU A 212 22.19 5.44 -7.44
CA GLU A 212 23.32 4.52 -7.71
C GLU A 212 22.87 3.06 -7.87
N ALA A 213 21.89 2.60 -7.09
CA ALA A 213 21.31 1.27 -7.29
C ALA A 213 20.67 1.13 -8.69
N MET A 214 19.98 2.17 -9.15
CA MET A 214 19.41 2.22 -10.50
C MET A 214 20.49 2.23 -11.58
N LYS A 215 21.50 3.10 -11.48
CA LYS A 215 22.65 3.11 -12.41
C LYS A 215 23.32 1.73 -12.49
N ARG A 216 23.46 1.04 -11.36
CA ARG A 216 24.04 -0.31 -11.30
C ARG A 216 23.17 -1.35 -11.98
N ALA A 217 21.85 -1.27 -11.86
CA ALA A 217 20.93 -2.15 -12.59
C ALA A 217 21.02 -1.93 -14.11
N VAL A 218 21.09 -0.67 -14.56
CA VAL A 218 21.27 -0.33 -15.99
C VAL A 218 22.59 -0.88 -16.54
N ARG A 219 23.71 -0.69 -15.82
CA ARG A 219 25.03 -1.23 -16.22
C ARG A 219 25.04 -2.76 -16.37
N GLN A 220 24.13 -3.45 -15.69
CA GLN A 220 23.97 -4.91 -15.78
C GLN A 220 22.89 -5.33 -16.79
N SER A 221 22.28 -4.38 -17.51
CA SER A 221 21.12 -4.58 -18.40
C SER A 221 19.97 -5.31 -17.70
N LYS A 222 19.72 -4.97 -16.43
CA LYS A 222 18.69 -5.57 -15.58
C LYS A 222 17.56 -4.60 -15.32
N THR A 223 16.39 -5.14 -14.97
CA THR A 223 15.17 -4.37 -14.66
C THR A 223 15.28 -3.59 -13.35
N PHE A 224 14.38 -2.61 -13.15
CA PHE A 224 14.31 -1.81 -11.91
C PHE A 224 14.15 -2.65 -10.64
N LYS A 225 13.47 -3.80 -10.71
CA LYS A 225 13.39 -4.76 -9.59
C LYS A 225 14.77 -5.19 -9.07
N SER A 226 15.77 -5.23 -9.95
CA SER A 226 17.15 -5.52 -9.55
C SER A 226 17.77 -4.38 -8.74
N ALA A 227 17.41 -3.11 -9.02
CA ALA A 227 17.82 -1.97 -8.22
C ALA A 227 17.21 -2.04 -6.80
N LEU A 228 15.93 -2.40 -6.66
CA LEU A 228 15.29 -2.60 -5.36
C LEU A 228 15.96 -3.71 -4.53
N ASN A 229 16.35 -4.81 -5.18
CA ASN A 229 17.09 -5.88 -4.52
C ASN A 229 18.49 -5.44 -4.06
N ILE A 230 19.16 -4.57 -4.85
CA ILE A 230 20.46 -3.98 -4.46
C ILE A 230 20.28 -3.10 -3.22
N LEU A 231 19.23 -2.27 -3.18
CA LEU A 231 18.92 -1.43 -2.03
C LEU A 231 18.65 -2.26 -0.76
N SER A 232 17.84 -3.32 -0.88
CA SER A 232 17.60 -4.24 0.24
C SER A 232 18.86 -4.96 0.71
N TYR A 233 19.78 -5.28 -0.20
CA TYR A 233 21.08 -5.85 0.15
C TYR A 233 21.98 -4.85 0.89
N TRP A 234 22.02 -3.60 0.44
CA TRP A 234 22.77 -2.53 1.09
C TRP A 234 22.26 -2.22 2.50
N ASP A 235 20.95 -2.19 2.69
CA ASP A 235 20.34 -2.00 4.02
C ASP A 235 20.73 -3.11 5.00
N LYS A 236 20.64 -4.37 4.57
CA LYS A 236 21.04 -5.53 5.38
C LYS A 236 22.51 -5.52 5.77
N ASN A 237 23.37 -4.96 4.92
CA ASN A 237 24.80 -4.86 5.16
C ASN A 237 25.22 -3.54 5.83
N GLY A 238 24.26 -2.68 6.20
CA GLY A 238 24.53 -1.42 6.89
C GLY A 238 25.21 -0.36 6.03
N VAL A 239 25.14 -0.47 4.70
CA VAL A 239 25.67 0.52 3.76
C VAL A 239 24.72 1.71 3.73
N LYS A 240 25.12 2.82 4.37
CA LYS A 240 24.29 4.02 4.54
C LYS A 240 24.81 5.26 3.83
N THR A 241 25.99 5.18 3.20
CA THR A 241 26.63 6.31 2.52
C THR A 241 26.95 5.97 1.07
N LEU A 242 26.98 7.01 0.22
CA LEU A 242 27.30 6.90 -1.20
C LEU A 242 28.70 6.29 -1.43
N GLU A 243 29.69 6.71 -0.65
CA GLU A 243 31.06 6.19 -0.66
C GLU A 243 31.14 4.68 -0.34
N ASP A 244 30.36 4.19 0.64
CA ASP A 244 30.32 2.77 0.97
C ASP A 244 29.67 1.94 -0.14
N ALA A 245 28.63 2.47 -0.79
CA ALA A 245 27.95 1.83 -1.92
C ALA A 245 28.86 1.74 -3.16
N MET A 246 29.65 2.78 -3.41
CA MET A 246 30.65 2.80 -4.48
C MET A 246 31.82 1.85 -4.18
N ALA A 247 32.32 1.80 -2.94
CA ALA A 247 33.37 0.87 -2.53
C ALA A 247 32.93 -0.61 -2.63
N GLU A 248 31.71 -0.93 -2.20
CA GLU A 248 31.09 -2.26 -2.33
C GLU A 248 30.85 -2.63 -3.80
N SER A 249 30.50 -1.66 -4.65
CA SER A 249 30.35 -1.88 -6.09
C SER A 249 31.69 -2.19 -6.79
N ALA A 250 32.76 -1.47 -6.44
CA ALA A 250 34.10 -1.72 -6.94
C ALA A 250 34.66 -3.07 -6.44
N ALA A 251 34.36 -3.45 -5.20
CA ALA A 251 34.69 -4.76 -4.64
C ALA A 251 33.92 -5.90 -5.34
N PHE A 252 32.63 -5.69 -5.62
CA PHE A 252 31.79 -6.64 -6.35
C PHE A 252 32.26 -6.83 -7.81
N GLU A 253 32.66 -5.78 -8.52
CA GLU A 253 33.23 -5.90 -9.87
C GLU A 253 34.61 -6.58 -9.87
N ARG A 254 35.45 -6.33 -8.85
CA ARG A 254 36.70 -7.08 -8.63
C ARG A 254 36.47 -8.55 -8.31
N ASN A 255 35.38 -8.90 -7.62
CA ASN A 255 35.01 -10.30 -7.36
C ASN A 255 34.31 -10.97 -8.56
N LYS A 256 33.59 -10.22 -9.40
CA LYS A 256 33.00 -10.75 -10.64
C LYS A 256 34.07 -11.11 -11.68
N SER A 257 35.17 -10.33 -11.73
CA SER A 257 36.34 -10.63 -12.56
C SER A 257 37.25 -11.72 -11.97
N LYS A 258 37.22 -11.93 -10.65
CA LYS A 258 37.79 -13.11 -9.97
C LYS A 258 36.75 -14.22 -9.84
N SER A 259 36.31 -14.81 -10.96
CA SER A 259 35.54 -16.05 -10.86
C SER A 259 36.38 -17.12 -10.15
N PRO A 260 35.92 -17.72 -9.03
CA PRO A 260 36.51 -18.96 -8.58
C PRO A 260 36.16 -20.02 -9.62
N ASN A 261 37.17 -20.77 -10.04
CA ASN A 261 37.03 -21.94 -10.88
C ASN A 261 36.19 -22.98 -10.11
N ILE A 262 34.86 -22.94 -10.26
CA ILE A 262 33.97 -23.94 -9.68
C ILE A 262 34.15 -25.21 -10.51
N LYS A 263 34.99 -26.12 -10.02
CA LYS A 263 34.91 -27.53 -10.40
C LYS A 263 33.48 -27.98 -10.15
N SER A 264 32.79 -28.36 -11.21
CA SER A 264 31.48 -29.01 -11.17
C SER A 264 31.57 -30.27 -10.31
N GLN A 265 30.89 -30.27 -9.17
CA GLN A 265 30.52 -31.53 -8.51
C GLN A 265 29.25 -32.08 -9.17
N PRO A 266 29.14 -33.41 -9.40
CA PRO A 266 28.00 -33.99 -10.07
C PRO A 266 26.74 -33.89 -9.19
N ARG A 267 25.61 -33.52 -9.81
CA ARG A 267 24.30 -33.48 -9.15
C ARG A 267 23.88 -34.91 -8.77
N ALA A 268 23.67 -35.15 -7.48
CA ALA A 268 23.02 -36.37 -7.00
C ALA A 268 21.59 -36.46 -7.59
N GLY A 269 21.26 -37.60 -8.20
CA GLY A 269 20.00 -37.85 -8.87
C GLY A 269 18.79 -37.67 -7.94
N LYS A 270 17.72 -37.06 -8.47
CA LYS A 270 16.43 -36.98 -7.79
C LYS A 270 15.94 -38.42 -7.57
N LYS A 271 15.75 -38.84 -6.31
CA LYS A 271 15.09 -40.11 -6.00
C LYS A 271 13.63 -40.00 -6.47
N VAL A 272 13.24 -40.87 -7.39
CA VAL A 272 11.87 -40.93 -7.90
C VAL A 272 10.96 -41.48 -6.79
N PRO A 273 9.78 -40.88 -6.52
CA PRO A 273 8.88 -41.35 -5.47
C PRO A 273 8.37 -42.78 -5.70
N ASP A 274 8.25 -43.57 -4.63
CA ASP A 274 7.88 -44.99 -4.67
C ASP A 274 6.50 -45.29 -5.27
N TRP A 275 5.58 -44.32 -5.26
CA TRP A 275 4.24 -44.48 -5.84
C TRP A 275 4.19 -44.25 -7.36
N SER A 276 5.28 -43.75 -7.96
CA SER A 276 5.35 -43.47 -9.40
C SER A 276 5.36 -44.76 -10.23
N ASP A 277 4.81 -44.71 -11.45
CA ASP A 277 4.80 -45.85 -12.35
C ASP A 277 6.22 -46.29 -12.74
N GLU A 278 7.14 -45.33 -12.84
CA GLU A 278 8.56 -45.58 -13.06
C GLU A 278 9.16 -46.45 -11.95
N ALA A 279 8.93 -46.10 -10.68
CA ALA A 279 9.42 -46.89 -9.54
C ALA A 279 8.81 -48.30 -9.49
N LYS A 280 7.52 -48.44 -9.84
CA LYS A 280 6.85 -49.75 -9.90
C LYS A 280 7.43 -50.65 -10.99
N LEU A 281 7.71 -50.08 -12.16
CA LEU A 281 8.30 -50.80 -13.28
C LEU A 281 9.75 -51.19 -13.00
N ILE A 282 10.55 -50.29 -12.42
CA ILE A 282 11.92 -50.58 -11.98
C ILE A 282 11.92 -51.73 -10.96
N ARG A 283 10.99 -51.75 -10.00
CA ARG A 283 10.86 -52.84 -9.01
C ARG A 283 10.47 -54.17 -9.66
N ALA A 284 9.70 -54.13 -10.73
CA ALA A 284 9.37 -55.28 -11.57
C ALA A 284 10.51 -55.68 -12.54
N GLY A 285 11.64 -54.98 -12.52
CA GLY A 285 12.82 -55.26 -13.34
C GLY A 285 12.72 -54.74 -14.78
N ILE A 286 11.85 -53.76 -15.04
CA ILE A 286 11.63 -53.17 -16.36
C ILE A 286 12.45 -51.89 -16.45
N ASP A 287 13.23 -51.77 -17.53
CA ASP A 287 14.00 -50.57 -17.83
C ASP A 287 13.10 -49.47 -18.39
N THR A 288 13.14 -48.29 -17.78
CA THR A 288 12.28 -47.14 -18.09
C THR A 288 13.03 -45.99 -18.76
N THR A 289 14.35 -46.14 -19.02
CA THR A 289 15.22 -45.03 -19.45
C THR A 289 14.80 -44.30 -20.73
N GLU A 290 14.06 -44.95 -21.62
CA GLU A 290 13.54 -44.35 -22.86
C GLU A 290 12.00 -44.31 -22.94
N MET A 291 11.31 -44.67 -21.86
CA MET A 291 9.85 -44.72 -21.84
C MET A 291 9.24 -43.38 -21.45
N SER A 292 8.23 -42.96 -22.22
CA SER A 292 7.42 -41.81 -21.85
C SER A 292 6.54 -42.12 -20.63
N GLN A 293 6.12 -41.09 -19.91
CA GLN A 293 5.27 -41.26 -18.73
C GLN A 293 3.94 -41.97 -19.06
N ASN A 294 3.35 -41.71 -20.23
CA ASN A 294 2.13 -42.38 -20.68
C ASN A 294 2.36 -43.87 -21.03
N GLU A 295 3.53 -44.23 -21.55
CA GLU A 295 3.89 -45.64 -21.77
C GLU A 295 4.07 -46.35 -20.44
N MET A 296 4.69 -45.70 -19.44
CA MET A 296 4.82 -46.25 -18.09
C MET A 296 3.44 -46.54 -17.47
N TYR A 297 2.51 -45.59 -17.54
CA TYR A 297 1.12 -45.78 -17.04
C TYR A 297 0.40 -46.94 -17.73
N ARG A 298 0.54 -47.09 -19.06
CA ARG A 298 -0.07 -48.19 -19.81
C ARG A 298 0.53 -49.53 -19.42
N LEU A 299 1.85 -49.60 -19.32
CA LEU A 299 2.58 -50.83 -19.01
C LEU A 299 2.30 -51.29 -17.57
N VAL A 300 2.22 -50.38 -16.61
CA VAL A 300 1.79 -50.69 -15.22
C VAL A 300 0.39 -51.28 -15.20
N ARG A 301 -0.54 -50.78 -16.03
CA ARG A 301 -1.90 -51.31 -16.16
C ARG A 301 -1.92 -52.69 -16.82
N GLU A 302 -1.17 -52.90 -17.90
CA GLU A 302 -1.08 -54.19 -18.58
C GLU A 302 -0.44 -55.28 -17.72
N LYS A 303 0.56 -54.92 -16.92
CA LYS A 303 1.25 -55.84 -16.00
C LYS A 303 0.50 -56.05 -14.69
N GLY A 304 -0.68 -55.44 -14.52
CA GLY A 304 -1.50 -55.59 -13.31
C GLY A 304 -0.84 -55.01 -12.05
N LEU A 305 0.06 -54.03 -12.19
CA LEU A 305 0.81 -53.40 -11.10
C LEU A 305 0.04 -52.20 -10.48
N ILE A 306 -1.30 -52.24 -10.56
CA ILE A 306 -2.20 -51.24 -9.97
C ILE A 306 -2.60 -51.73 -8.57
N ASN A 307 -2.59 -50.85 -7.57
CA ASN A 307 -2.91 -51.19 -6.18
C ASN A 307 -4.35 -51.73 -6.03
N GLU A 308 -4.53 -52.69 -5.12
CA GLU A 308 -5.74 -52.79 -4.28
C GLU A 308 -5.87 -51.58 -3.35
#